data_AF-A0A178ZT07-F1
#
_entry.id   AF-A0A178ZT07-F1
#
_cell.length_a   1.000
_cell.length_b   1.000
_cell.length_c   1.000
_cell.angle_alpha   90.00
_cell.angle_beta   90.00
_cell.angle_gamma   90.00
#
_symmetry.space_group_name_H-M   'P 1'
#
loop_
_entity.id
_entity.type
_entity.pdbx_description
1 polymer ?
#
loop_
_entity_poly.entity_id
_entity_poly.type
_entity_poly.pdbx_seq_one_letter_code
_entity_poly.pdbx_strand_id
1 'polypeptide(L)'
;MDRLGRRPLLLLGSVVMTISHIIIAVLVWLYFDSWNGHKDKGWVAVAFLFLYMLAFGMTWGPVPWAMPSEIFPSFLRAKGVALSTCNNWLNNFVIGLITPPLIQNTRGFGAYAFFAVFCALSRVWTWFCVPETKGRSLEDMDRVFGDRAAAADKARRKEILKELLKQRDGQIEQEEVKTA
;
A
#
# COMPACT_ATOMS: atom_id res chain seq x y z
N MET A 1 5.21 -12.06 4.96
CA MET A 1 5.18 -11.26 3.72
C MET A 1 6.12 -11.82 2.65
N ASP A 2 7.39 -12.07 2.99
CA ASP A 2 8.41 -12.47 1.99
C ASP A 2 8.25 -13.86 1.38
N ARG A 3 7.63 -14.80 2.11
CA ARG A 3 7.35 -16.15 1.59
C ARG A 3 6.09 -16.23 0.72
N LEU A 4 5.06 -15.45 1.00
CA LEU A 4 3.74 -15.56 0.34
C LEU A 4 3.57 -14.60 -0.85
N GLY A 5 4.32 -13.50 -0.89
CA GLY A 5 4.15 -12.45 -1.90
C GLY A 5 3.13 -11.41 -1.48
N ARG A 6 3.26 -10.21 -2.03
CA ARG A 6 2.49 -9.03 -1.57
C ARG A 6 1.07 -9.06 -2.13
N ARG A 7 0.90 -9.46 -3.39
CA ARG A 7 -0.40 -9.43 -4.07
C ARG A 7 -1.38 -10.48 -3.53
N PRO A 8 -1.01 -11.77 -3.33
CA PRO A 8 -1.90 -12.76 -2.71
C PRO A 8 -2.34 -12.37 -1.30
N LEU A 9 -1.45 -11.76 -0.50
CA LEU A 9 -1.77 -11.30 0.85
C LEU A 9 -2.83 -10.19 0.83
N LEU A 10 -2.70 -9.21 -0.06
CA LEU A 10 -3.69 -8.13 -0.20
C LEU A 10 -5.05 -8.64 -0.74
N LEU A 11 -5.02 -9.57 -1.69
CA LEU A 11 -6.22 -10.18 -2.24
C LEU A 11 -6.95 -11.03 -1.18
N LEU A 12 -6.24 -11.91 -0.47
CA LEU A 12 -6.85 -12.72 0.59
C LEU A 12 -7.38 -11.85 1.73
N GLY A 13 -6.60 -10.87 2.17
CA GLY A 13 -6.98 -9.94 3.21
C GLY A 13 -8.24 -9.14 2.86
N SER A 14 -8.31 -8.61 1.63
CA SER A 14 -9.49 -7.86 1.18
C SER A 14 -10.76 -8.71 1.14
N VAL A 15 -10.68 -10.01 0.78
CA VAL A 15 -11.84 -10.91 0.84
C VAL A 15 -12.37 -11.04 2.26
N VAL A 16 -11.49 -11.37 3.22
CA VAL A 16 -11.88 -11.58 4.62
C VAL A 16 -12.43 -10.30 5.23
N MET A 17 -11.81 -9.16 4.94
CA MET A 17 -12.25 -7.85 5.44
C MET A 17 -13.62 -7.44 4.87
N THR A 18 -13.83 -7.61 3.56
CA THR A 18 -15.13 -7.32 2.91
C THR A 18 -16.25 -8.17 3.49
N ILE A 19 -16.03 -9.49 3.62
CA ILE A 19 -17.05 -10.39 4.19
C ILE A 19 -17.37 -10.00 5.63
N SER A 20 -16.35 -9.74 6.45
CA SER A 20 -16.53 -9.34 7.85
C SER A 20 -17.33 -8.04 7.95
N HIS A 21 -17.02 -7.04 7.14
CA HIS A 21 -17.76 -5.77 7.11
C HIS A 21 -19.21 -5.93 6.65
N ILE A 22 -19.47 -6.76 5.64
CA ILE A 22 -20.85 -7.03 5.17
C ILE A 22 -21.66 -7.69 6.28
N ILE A 23 -21.10 -8.69 6.97
CA ILE A 23 -21.78 -9.39 8.06
C ILE A 23 -22.09 -8.42 9.21
N ILE A 24 -21.12 -7.61 9.63
CA ILE A 24 -21.35 -6.60 10.69
C ILE A 24 -22.42 -5.60 10.25
N ALA A 25 -22.36 -5.12 9.00
CA ALA A 25 -23.35 -4.19 8.48
C ALA A 25 -24.76 -4.79 8.54
N VAL A 26 -24.96 -6.01 8.02
CA VAL A 26 -26.26 -6.69 8.06
C VAL A 26 -26.77 -6.87 9.49
N LEU A 27 -25.90 -7.29 10.42
CA LEU A 27 -26.29 -7.44 11.83
C LEU A 27 -26.68 -6.10 12.48
N VAL A 28 -25.92 -5.04 12.22
CA VAL A 28 -26.22 -3.70 12.73
C VAL A 28 -27.53 -3.19 12.16
N TRP A 29 -27.81 -3.42 10.88
CA TRP A 29 -29.05 -3.00 10.24
C TRP A 29 -30.28 -3.72 10.79
N LEU A 30 -30.20 -5.04 10.99
CA LEU A 30 -31.33 -5.85 11.46
C LEU A 30 -31.63 -5.66 12.96
N TYR A 31 -30.60 -5.49 13.79
CA TYR A 31 -30.74 -5.53 15.24
C TYR A 31 -30.53 -4.17 15.94
N PHE A 32 -30.44 -3.07 15.18
CA PHE A 32 -30.18 -1.73 15.70
C PHE A 32 -31.05 -1.36 16.92
N ASP A 33 -32.37 -1.58 16.83
CA ASP A 33 -33.34 -1.21 17.85
C ASP A 33 -33.61 -2.35 18.88
N SER A 34 -32.98 -3.52 18.74
CA SER A 34 -33.35 -4.73 19.50
C SER A 34 -32.18 -5.54 20.08
N TRP A 35 -31.02 -4.92 20.27
CA TRP A 35 -29.82 -5.57 20.84
C TRP A 35 -30.05 -6.25 22.20
N ASN A 36 -30.90 -5.66 23.06
CA ASN A 36 -31.19 -6.22 24.38
C ASN A 36 -31.81 -7.62 24.33
N GLY A 37 -32.57 -7.92 23.26
CA GLY A 37 -33.17 -9.24 23.02
C GLY A 37 -32.28 -10.18 22.19
N HIS A 38 -31.23 -9.68 21.55
CA HIS A 38 -30.39 -10.40 20.59
C HIS A 38 -28.89 -10.26 20.90
N LYS A 39 -28.54 -10.45 22.19
CA LYS A 39 -27.14 -10.31 22.66
C LYS A 39 -26.19 -11.28 21.97
N ASP A 40 -26.65 -12.47 21.59
CA ASP A 40 -25.90 -13.45 20.81
C ASP A 40 -25.42 -12.85 19.47
N LYS A 41 -26.30 -12.14 18.76
CA LYS A 41 -25.97 -11.46 17.49
C LYS A 41 -24.98 -10.33 17.68
N GLY A 42 -25.08 -9.60 18.79
CA GLY A 42 -24.09 -8.58 19.17
C GLY A 42 -22.68 -9.16 19.34
N TRP A 43 -22.56 -10.29 20.04
CA TRP A 43 -21.27 -10.98 20.19
C TRP A 43 -20.72 -11.51 18.87
N VAL A 44 -21.58 -11.98 17.95
CA VAL A 44 -21.17 -12.36 16.60
C VAL A 44 -20.59 -11.15 15.85
N ALA A 45 -21.23 -9.99 15.90
CA ALA A 45 -20.71 -8.77 15.27
C ALA A 45 -19.32 -8.38 15.82
N VAL A 46 -19.13 -8.50 17.14
CA VAL A 46 -17.82 -8.28 17.79
C VAL A 46 -16.77 -9.29 17.32
N ALA A 47 -17.12 -10.57 17.20
CA ALA A 47 -16.20 -11.59 16.71
C ALA A 47 -15.72 -11.31 15.27
N PHE A 48 -16.64 -10.90 14.38
CA PHE A 48 -16.28 -10.49 13.02
C PHE A 48 -15.47 -9.19 12.98
N LEU A 49 -15.67 -8.27 13.94
CA LEU A 49 -14.82 -7.08 14.07
C LEU A 49 -13.38 -7.46 14.42
N PHE A 50 -13.18 -8.42 15.34
CA PHE A 50 -11.85 -8.95 15.64
C PHE A 50 -11.24 -9.68 14.45
N LEU A 51 -12.03 -10.48 13.72
CA LEU A 51 -11.58 -11.14 12.50
C LEU A 51 -11.09 -10.12 11.45
N TYR A 52 -11.83 -9.01 11.28
CA TYR A 52 -11.41 -7.90 10.44
C TYR A 52 -10.08 -7.31 10.92
N MET A 53 -9.92 -7.02 12.22
CA MET A 53 -8.69 -6.46 12.78
C MET A 53 -7.48 -7.37 12.54
N LEU A 54 -7.64 -8.68 12.73
CA LEU A 54 -6.58 -9.66 12.48
C LEU A 54 -6.23 -9.73 11.00
N ALA A 55 -7.22 -9.81 10.12
CA ALA A 55 -7.01 -9.83 8.68
C ALA A 55 -6.30 -8.56 8.20
N PHE A 56 -6.75 -7.39 8.66
CA PHE A 56 -6.11 -6.11 8.37
C PHE A 56 -4.66 -6.09 8.85
N GLY A 57 -4.41 -6.43 10.12
CA GLY A 57 -3.08 -6.43 10.71
C GLY A 57 -2.07 -7.35 10.02
N MET A 58 -2.53 -8.49 9.48
CA MET A 58 -1.66 -9.42 8.74
C MET A 58 -1.42 -9.03 7.27
N THR A 59 -2.29 -8.19 6.69
CA THR A 59 -2.30 -7.92 5.24
C THR A 59 -2.14 -6.43 4.94
N TRP A 60 -3.24 -5.67 4.96
CA TRP A 60 -3.30 -4.25 4.61
C TRP A 60 -2.65 -3.32 5.63
N GLY A 61 -2.32 -3.82 6.83
CA GLY A 61 -1.54 -3.10 7.83
C GLY A 61 -0.11 -2.84 7.35
N PRO A 62 0.72 -3.88 7.18
CA PRO A 62 2.14 -3.71 6.87
C PRO A 62 2.47 -3.57 5.37
N VAL A 63 1.67 -4.15 4.48
CA VAL A 63 2.03 -4.21 3.04
C VAL A 63 2.07 -2.83 2.37
N PRO A 64 1.10 -1.91 2.56
CA PRO A 64 1.13 -0.59 1.93
C PRO A 64 2.27 0.33 2.41
N TRP A 65 2.88 0.05 3.56
CA TRP A 65 4.06 0.80 4.02
C TRP A 65 5.35 0.29 3.38
N ALA A 66 5.43 -1.01 3.08
CA ALA A 66 6.58 -1.63 2.42
C ALA A 66 6.57 -1.41 0.90
N MET A 67 5.41 -1.60 0.27
CA MET A 67 5.27 -1.68 -1.19
C MET A 67 5.74 -0.42 -1.96
N PRO A 68 5.51 0.84 -1.50
CA PRO A 68 5.99 2.03 -2.22
C PRO A 68 7.51 2.01 -2.43
N SER A 69 8.27 1.57 -1.44
CA SER A 69 9.73 1.46 -1.55
C SER A 69 10.21 0.39 -2.53
N GLU A 70 9.38 -0.64 -2.76
CA GLU A 70 9.61 -1.75 -3.70
C GLU A 70 9.19 -1.40 -5.13
N ILE A 71 8.21 -0.50 -5.30
CA ILE A 71 7.67 -0.08 -6.61
C ILE A 71 8.46 1.06 -7.24
N PHE A 72 8.87 2.07 -6.45
CA PHE A 72 9.49 3.26 -7.02
C PHE A 72 10.96 3.02 -7.41
N PRO A 73 11.39 3.51 -8.60
CA PRO A 73 12.77 3.42 -9.03
C PRO A 73 13.67 4.22 -8.09
N SER A 74 14.94 3.80 -7.98
CA SER A 74 15.82 4.29 -6.90
C SER A 74 16.02 5.80 -6.88
N PHE A 75 15.93 6.49 -8.03
CA PHE A 75 16.10 7.94 -8.13
C PHE A 75 14.82 8.73 -7.75
N LEU A 76 13.63 8.12 -7.86
CA LEU A 76 12.36 8.74 -7.46
C LEU A 76 11.82 8.21 -6.13
N ARG A 77 12.41 7.15 -5.58
CA ARG A 77 11.92 6.45 -4.38
C ARG A 77 11.58 7.40 -3.24
N ALA A 78 12.48 8.31 -2.88
CA ALA A 78 12.24 9.23 -1.77
C ALA A 78 11.00 10.13 -2.02
N LYS A 79 10.85 10.64 -3.24
CA LYS A 79 9.70 11.49 -3.62
C LYS A 79 8.40 10.69 -3.70
N GLY A 80 8.44 9.49 -4.28
CA GLY A 80 7.28 8.60 -4.40
C GLY A 80 6.77 8.10 -3.05
N VAL A 81 7.68 7.72 -2.15
CA VAL A 81 7.34 7.34 -0.76
C VAL A 81 6.76 8.54 0.00
N ALA A 82 7.35 9.73 -0.10
CA ALA A 82 6.81 10.93 0.53
C ALA A 82 5.38 11.23 0.07
N LEU A 83 5.13 11.20 -1.24
CA LEU A 83 3.79 11.42 -1.80
C LEU A 83 2.79 10.36 -1.33
N SER A 84 3.21 9.10 -1.26
CA SER A 84 2.38 7.99 -0.77
C SER A 84 1.97 8.21 0.70
N THR A 85 2.92 8.62 1.54
CA THR A 85 2.67 8.95 2.95
C THR A 85 1.76 10.16 3.11
N CYS A 86 2.00 11.24 2.35
CA CYS A 86 1.11 12.42 2.37
C CYS A 86 -0.32 12.05 1.96
N ASN A 87 -0.48 11.25 0.92
CA ASN A 87 -1.79 10.76 0.49
C ASN A 87 -2.44 9.87 1.57
N ASN A 88 -1.67 9.02 2.26
CA ASN A 88 -2.20 8.21 3.36
C ASN A 88 -2.78 9.08 4.50
N TRP A 89 -2.03 10.07 4.95
CA TRP A 89 -2.48 10.98 6.02
C TRP A 89 -3.67 11.86 5.59
N LEU A 90 -3.68 12.32 4.34
CA LEU A 90 -4.83 13.05 3.80
C LEU A 90 -6.10 12.19 3.80
N ASN A 91 -6.01 10.95 3.34
CA ASN A 91 -7.15 10.03 3.35
C ASN A 91 -7.59 9.69 4.79
N ASN A 92 -6.65 9.58 5.74
CA ASN A 92 -6.98 9.39 7.14
C ASN A 92 -7.76 10.58 7.71
N PHE A 93 -7.36 11.81 7.38
CA PHE A 93 -8.09 13.02 7.75
C PHE A 93 -9.51 13.04 7.17
N VAL A 94 -9.66 12.73 5.87
CA VAL A 94 -10.98 12.63 5.23
C VAL A 94 -11.86 11.59 5.91
N ILE A 95 -11.32 10.39 6.18
CA ILE A 95 -12.04 9.32 6.89
C ILE A 95 -12.47 9.79 8.29
N GLY A 96 -11.59 10.50 9.01
CA GLY A 96 -11.90 11.08 10.32
C GLY A 96 -13.07 12.06 10.28
N LEU A 97 -13.21 12.83 9.20
CA LEU A 97 -14.33 13.77 9.02
C LEU A 97 -15.64 13.09 8.62
N ILE A 98 -15.60 12.08 7.74
CA ILE A 98 -16.82 11.45 7.21
C ILE A 98 -17.40 10.39 8.15
N THR A 99 -16.57 9.73 8.98
CA THR A 99 -17.01 8.58 9.78
C THR A 99 -18.06 8.95 10.84
N PRO A 100 -17.91 10.04 11.64
CA PRO A 100 -18.92 10.39 12.63
C PRO A 100 -20.30 10.70 12.03
N PRO A 101 -20.41 11.53 10.96
CA PRO A 101 -21.69 11.72 10.26
C PRO A 101 -22.28 10.44 9.69
N LEU A 102 -21.45 9.56 9.13
CA LEU A 102 -21.91 8.25 8.63
C LEU A 102 -22.53 7.42 9.74
N ILE A 103 -21.88 7.29 10.90
CA ILE A 103 -22.42 6.49 12.02
C ILE A 103 -23.72 7.12 12.55
N GLN A 104 -23.74 8.43 12.78
CA GLN A 104 -24.89 9.12 13.39
C GLN A 104 -26.12 9.13 12.46
N ASN A 105 -25.93 9.43 11.17
CA ASN A 105 -27.05 9.61 10.25
C ASN A 105 -27.60 8.28 9.71
N THR A 106 -26.83 7.19 9.79
CA THR A 106 -27.22 5.90 9.21
C THR A 106 -27.43 4.80 10.25
N ARG A 107 -27.60 5.18 11.53
CA ARG A 107 -27.78 4.22 12.63
C ARG A 107 -26.65 3.17 12.67
N GLY A 108 -25.41 3.61 12.42
CA GLY A 108 -24.21 2.78 12.39
C GLY A 108 -24.03 1.90 11.13
N PHE A 109 -25.11 1.42 10.49
CA PHE A 109 -25.03 0.52 9.34
C PHE A 109 -24.24 1.11 8.16
N GLY A 110 -24.51 2.37 7.83
CA GLY A 110 -23.94 3.01 6.64
C GLY A 110 -22.42 3.15 6.72
N ALA A 111 -21.84 3.28 7.92
CA ALA A 111 -20.38 3.29 8.08
C ALA A 111 -19.79 1.93 7.66
N TYR A 112 -20.33 0.82 8.17
CA TYR A 112 -19.85 -0.53 7.82
C TYR A 112 -20.09 -0.88 6.36
N ALA A 113 -21.25 -0.51 5.80
CA ALA A 113 -21.55 -0.71 4.39
C ALA A 113 -20.62 0.12 3.47
N PHE A 114 -20.35 1.37 3.83
CA PHE A 114 -19.42 2.23 3.10
C PHE A 114 -18.01 1.61 3.06
N PHE A 115 -17.47 1.21 4.21
CA PHE A 115 -16.16 0.56 4.26
C PHE A 115 -16.15 -0.81 3.57
N ALA A 116 -17.25 -1.57 3.58
CA ALA A 116 -17.37 -2.82 2.83
C ALA A 116 -17.19 -2.61 1.32
N VAL A 117 -17.84 -1.59 0.77
CA VAL A 117 -17.73 -1.23 -0.65
C VAL A 117 -16.30 -0.82 -0.99
N PHE A 118 -15.66 0.02 -0.17
CA PHE A 118 -14.27 0.40 -0.39
C PHE A 118 -13.29 -0.78 -0.28
N CYS A 119 -13.53 -1.74 0.62
CA CYS A 119 -12.75 -2.99 0.68
C CYS A 119 -12.95 -3.86 -0.58
N ALA A 120 -14.16 -3.89 -1.14
CA ALA A 120 -14.42 -4.60 -2.39
C ALA A 120 -13.74 -3.91 -3.59
N LEU A 121 -13.81 -2.57 -3.65
CA LEU A 121 -13.10 -1.80 -4.68
C LEU A 121 -11.59 -1.94 -4.56
N SER A 122 -11.04 -1.97 -3.34
CA SER A 122 -9.60 -2.17 -3.14
C SER A 122 -9.15 -3.55 -3.59
N ARG A 123 -9.98 -4.59 -3.45
CA ARG A 123 -9.75 -5.90 -4.04
C ARG A 123 -9.66 -5.83 -5.57
N VAL A 124 -10.62 -5.19 -6.22
CA VAL A 124 -10.65 -5.05 -7.69
C VAL A 124 -9.40 -4.29 -8.16
N TRP A 125 -9.07 -3.18 -7.50
CA TRP A 125 -7.85 -2.41 -7.79
C TRP A 125 -6.58 -3.23 -7.60
N THR A 126 -6.50 -4.02 -6.51
CA THR A 126 -5.36 -4.92 -6.26
C THR A 126 -5.21 -5.97 -7.34
N TRP A 127 -6.33 -6.47 -7.89
CA TRP A 127 -6.29 -7.47 -8.96
C TRP A 127 -5.69 -6.90 -10.25
N PHE A 128 -6.08 -5.70 -10.65
CA PHE A 128 -5.69 -5.10 -11.92
C PHE A 128 -4.40 -4.26 -11.86
N CYS A 129 -4.21 -3.48 -10.80
CA CYS A 129 -3.19 -2.44 -10.74
C CYS A 129 -1.95 -2.80 -9.91
N VAL A 130 -2.04 -3.81 -9.03
CA VAL A 130 -0.92 -4.18 -8.15
C VAL A 130 -0.12 -5.33 -8.78
N PRO A 131 1.10 -5.08 -9.28
CA PRO A 131 1.99 -6.15 -9.72
C PRO A 131 2.54 -6.94 -8.52
N GLU A 132 2.97 -8.18 -8.74
CA GLU A 132 3.66 -8.94 -7.70
C GLU A 132 5.11 -8.47 -7.58
N THR A 133 5.50 -8.04 -6.38
CA THR A 133 6.85 -7.53 -6.09
C THR A 133 7.80 -8.59 -5.51
N LYS A 134 7.31 -9.80 -5.20
CA LYS A 134 8.14 -10.88 -4.65
C LYS A 134 9.26 -11.33 -5.60
N GLY A 135 10.49 -11.29 -5.11
CA GLY A 135 11.64 -11.91 -5.76
C GLY A 135 12.12 -11.19 -7.03
N ARG A 136 11.65 -9.97 -7.27
CA ARG A 136 12.14 -9.11 -8.36
C ARG A 136 13.22 -8.18 -7.82
N SER A 137 14.32 -8.06 -8.56
CA SER A 137 15.28 -6.99 -8.29
C SER A 137 14.62 -5.64 -8.60
N LEU A 138 15.08 -4.58 -7.95
CA LEU A 138 14.61 -3.22 -8.23
C LEU A 138 14.81 -2.85 -9.72
N GLU A 139 15.80 -3.44 -10.38
CA GLU A 139 16.08 -3.24 -11.81
C GLU A 139 15.07 -3.95 -12.74
N ASP A 140 14.44 -5.04 -12.28
CA ASP A 140 13.38 -5.70 -13.04
C ASP A 140 12.04 -4.98 -12.92
N MET A 141 11.80 -4.24 -11.84
CA MET A 141 10.59 -3.42 -11.68
C MET A 141 10.54 -2.28 -12.69
N ASP A 142 11.69 -1.71 -13.06
CA ASP A 142 11.80 -0.70 -14.13
C ASP A 142 11.30 -1.23 -15.50
N ARG A 143 11.44 -2.55 -15.74
CA ARG A 143 10.91 -3.21 -16.95
C ARG A 143 9.40 -3.44 -16.87
N VAL A 144 8.85 -3.71 -15.68
CA VAL A 144 7.41 -3.93 -15.47
C VAL A 144 6.61 -2.65 -15.73
N PHE A 145 7.16 -1.50 -15.35
CA PHE A 145 6.52 -0.20 -15.60
C PHE A 145 6.89 0.45 -16.95
N GLY A 146 7.72 -0.22 -17.77
CA GLY A 146 8.07 0.25 -19.12
C GLY A 146 8.86 1.56 -19.13
N ASP A 147 9.72 1.78 -18.13
CA ASP A 147 10.13 3.12 -17.74
C ASP A 147 11.31 3.65 -18.58
N ARG A 148 11.00 4.42 -19.63
CA ARG A 148 12.00 5.19 -20.41
C ARG A 148 12.82 6.13 -19.50
N ALA A 149 12.25 6.57 -18.37
CA ALA A 149 12.91 7.42 -17.39
C ALA A 149 14.06 6.71 -16.66
N ALA A 150 13.89 5.42 -16.31
CA ALA A 150 14.95 4.63 -15.68
C ALA A 150 16.12 4.37 -16.66
N ALA A 151 15.81 4.13 -17.93
CA ALA A 151 16.83 4.00 -18.98
C ALA A 151 17.63 5.31 -19.16
N ALA A 152 16.96 6.47 -19.12
CA ALA A 152 17.59 7.77 -19.21
C ALA A 152 18.48 8.08 -17.98
N ASP A 153 18.05 7.75 -16.76
CA ASP A 153 18.87 7.91 -15.54
C ASP A 153 20.11 7.01 -15.61
N LYS A 154 19.98 5.77 -16.10
CA LYS A 154 21.11 4.85 -16.28
C LYS A 154 22.13 5.36 -17.28
N ALA A 155 21.67 5.93 -18.40
CA ALA A 155 22.54 6.56 -19.39
C ALA A 155 23.32 7.73 -18.76
N ARG A 156 22.62 8.59 -18.00
CA ARG A 156 23.24 9.75 -17.34
C ARG A 156 24.27 9.35 -16.28
N ARG A 157 23.99 8.34 -15.45
CA ARG A 157 24.97 7.81 -14.47
C ARG A 157 26.22 7.25 -15.14
N LYS A 158 26.06 6.54 -16.25
CA LYS A 158 27.18 5.98 -17.01
C LYS A 158 28.05 7.07 -17.62
N GLU A 159 27.42 8.15 -18.09
CA GLU A 159 28.10 9.33 -18.62
C GLU A 159 28.90 10.06 -17.52
N ILE A 160 28.28 10.35 -16.37
CA ILE A 160 28.95 10.95 -15.21
C ILE A 160 30.13 10.07 -14.74
N LEU A 161 29.95 8.75 -14.65
CA LEU A 161 31.02 7.85 -14.25
C LEU A 161 32.19 7.89 -15.24
N LYS A 162 31.91 7.97 -16.54
CA LYS A 162 32.93 8.09 -17.58
C LYS A 162 33.69 9.41 -17.48
N GLU A 163 33.00 10.51 -17.15
CA GLU A 163 33.63 11.79 -16.88
C GLU A 163 34.53 11.75 -15.63
N LEU A 164 34.05 11.15 -14.53
CA LEU A 164 34.82 11.00 -13.30
C LEU A 164 36.08 10.14 -13.50
N LEU A 165 35.98 9.05 -14.27
CA LEU A 165 37.13 8.21 -14.60
C LEU A 165 38.15 8.99 -15.44
N LYS A 166 37.70 9.74 -16.46
CA LYS A 166 38.60 10.61 -17.24
C LYS A 166 39.29 11.66 -16.37
N GLN A 167 38.57 12.29 -15.45
CA GLN A 167 39.14 13.26 -14.53
C GLN A 167 40.19 12.62 -13.61
N ARG A 168 39.89 11.44 -13.05
CA ARG A 168 40.83 10.68 -12.21
C ARG A 168 42.08 10.29 -12.99
N ASP A 169 41.93 9.76 -14.19
CA ASP A 169 43.07 9.30 -15.01
C ASP A 169 43.95 10.50 -15.40
N GLY A 170 43.35 11.66 -15.72
CA GLY A 170 44.09 12.90 -15.95
C GLY A 170 44.76 13.48 -14.70
N GLN A 171 44.22 13.25 -13.50
CA GLN A 171 44.88 13.62 -12.24
C GLN A 171 46.11 12.75 -11.97
N ILE A 172 46.03 11.44 -12.24
CA ILE A 172 47.15 10.50 -12.07
C ILE A 172 48.30 10.86 -13.01
N GLU A 173 48.02 11.14 -14.29
CA GLU A 173 49.05 11.60 -15.24
C GLU A 173 49.74 12.89 -14.76
N GLN A 174 49.01 13.83 -14.18
CA GLN A 174 49.59 15.07 -13.64
C GLN A 174 50.45 14.85 -12.38
N GLU A 175 50.13 13.87 -11.55
CA GLU A 175 50.95 13.49 -10.40
C GLU A 175 52.25 12.79 -10.82
N GLU A 176 52.19 11.87 -11.79
CA GLU A 176 53.39 11.20 -12.30
C GLU A 176 54.38 12.20 -12.92
N VAL A 177 53.89 13.18 -13.70
CA VAL A 177 54.74 14.22 -14.32
C VAL A 177 55.37 15.17 -13.29
N LYS A 178 54.76 15.37 -12.11
CA LYS A 178 55.33 16.20 -11.04
C LYS A 178 56.35 15.47 -10.17
N THR A 179 56.31 14.14 -10.19
CA THR A 179 57.17 13.29 -9.34
C THR A 179 58.39 12.77 -10.10
N ALA A 180 58.37 12.87 -11.44
CA ALA A 180 59.50 12.64 -12.35
C ALA A 180 60.38 13.89 -12.51
#